data_AF-A0A6A5BPZ5-F1
#
_entry.id   AF-A0A6A5BPZ5-F1
#
_cell.length_a   1.000
_cell.length_b   1.000
_cell.length_c   1.000
_cell.angle_alpha   90.00
_cell.angle_beta   90.00
_cell.angle_gamma   90.00
#
_symmetry.space_group_name_H-M   'P 1'
#
loop_
_entity.id
_entity.type
_entity.pdbx_description
1 polymer ?
#
loop_
_entity_poly.entity_id
_entity_poly.type
_entity_poly.pdbx_seq_one_letter_code
_entity_poly.pdbx_strand_id
1 'polypeptide(L)'
;MPFDFKFEIGNPFLIGSGFGFAGYALAARAQRIHFTRRPWHLIATMLTTGVLFQAYHGIHEALTDDLIRKRKIYVQRRRKRYENNETPERINEDKDLYKSIEKDLAQ
;
A
#
# COMPACT_ATOMS: atom_id res chain seq x y z
N MET A 1 21.57 18.74 -13.66
CA MET A 1 20.89 17.64 -12.94
C MET A 1 19.65 17.30 -13.76
N PRO A 2 19.56 16.13 -14.43
CA PRO A 2 18.34 15.79 -15.13
C PRO A 2 17.29 15.36 -14.10
N PHE A 3 16.18 16.10 -14.03
CA PHE A 3 15.00 15.65 -13.32
C PHE A 3 14.37 14.53 -14.13
N ASP A 4 14.70 13.30 -13.75
CA ASP A 4 14.14 12.09 -14.35
C ASP A 4 12.69 11.92 -13.86
N PHE A 5 11.77 12.72 -14.42
CA PHE A 5 10.33 12.60 -14.19
C PHE A 5 9.83 11.35 -14.92
N LYS A 6 10.13 10.17 -14.37
CA LYS A 6 9.44 8.95 -14.77
C LYS A 6 7.97 9.11 -14.39
N PHE A 7 7.13 9.34 -15.40
CA PHE A 7 5.68 9.18 -15.30
C PHE A 7 5.39 7.70 -15.07
N GLU A 8 5.66 7.21 -13.85
CA GLU A 8 5.28 5.87 -13.46
C GLU A 8 3.76 5.87 -13.29
N ILE A 9 3.08 5.03 -14.09
CA ILE A 9 1.68 4.67 -13.91
C ILE A 9 1.61 4.00 -12.53
N GLY A 10 1.39 4.80 -11.48
CA GLY A 10 1.63 4.40 -10.10
C GLY A 10 2.14 5.52 -9.19
N ASN A 11 2.49 6.70 -9.71
CA ASN A 11 2.93 7.81 -8.86
C ASN A 11 1.82 8.19 -7.85
N PRO A 12 2.04 7.97 -6.54
CA PRO A 12 1.03 8.18 -5.52
C PRO A 12 0.57 9.64 -5.48
N PHE A 13 1.44 10.59 -5.83
CA PHE A 13 1.06 11.99 -5.92
C PHE A 13 0.01 12.23 -7.02
N LEU A 14 0.20 11.69 -8.22
CA LEU A 14 -0.74 11.87 -9.34
C LEU A 14 -2.09 11.18 -9.07
N ILE A 15 -2.06 10.01 -8.43
CA ILE A 15 -3.27 9.31 -7.99
C ILE A 15 -4.01 10.15 -6.94
N GLY A 16 -3.30 10.65 -5.93
CA GLY A 16 -3.86 11.53 -4.90
C GLY A 16 -4.43 12.85 -5.45
N SER A 17 -3.78 13.44 -6.46
CA SER A 17 -4.30 14.62 -7.15
C SER A 17 -5.57 14.31 -7.96
N GLY A 18 -5.65 13.14 -8.59
CA GLY A 18 -6.87 12.66 -9.26
C GLY A 18 -8.06 12.53 -8.30
N PHE A 19 -7.84 11.97 -7.11
CA PHE A 19 -8.85 11.93 -6.05
C PHE A 19 -9.27 13.33 -5.58
N GLY A 20 -8.31 14.24 -5.42
CA GLY A 20 -8.58 15.64 -5.09
C GLY A 20 -9.46 16.35 -6.11
N PHE A 21 -9.18 16.14 -7.41
CA PHE A 21 -9.99 16.68 -8.50
C PHE A 21 -11.42 16.11 -8.45
N ALA A 22 -11.57 14.80 -8.30
CA ALA A 22 -12.89 14.16 -8.24
C ALA A 22 -13.71 14.67 -7.04
N GLY A 23 -13.09 14.78 -5.86
CA GLY A 23 -13.73 15.34 -4.67
C GLY A 23 -14.17 16.79 -4.86
N TYR A 24 -13.31 17.62 -5.46
CA TYR A 24 -13.65 19.00 -5.77
C TYR A 24 -14.78 19.11 -6.82
N ALA A 25 -14.76 18.28 -7.86
CA ALA A 25 -15.80 18.25 -8.88
C ALA A 25 -17.17 17.86 -8.29
N LEU A 26 -17.21 16.90 -7.36
CA LEU A 26 -18.43 16.53 -6.63
C LEU A 26 -18.92 17.68 -5.74
N ALA A 27 -18.02 18.38 -5.04
CA ALA A 27 -18.37 19.54 -4.22
C ALA A 27 -18.93 20.69 -5.07
N ALA A 28 -18.31 20.97 -6.23
CA ALA A 28 -18.79 21.98 -7.17
C ALA A 28 -20.17 21.61 -7.75
N ARG A 29 -20.38 20.32 -8.08
CA ARG A 29 -21.68 19.79 -8.50
C ARG A 29 -22.76 19.96 -7.42
N ALA A 30 -22.43 19.66 -6.16
CA ALA A 30 -23.36 19.83 -5.03
C ALA A 30 -23.78 21.30 -4.84
N GLN A 31 -22.85 22.23 -5.05
CA GLN A 31 -23.10 23.66 -4.96
C GLN A 31 -23.74 24.26 -6.23
N ARG A 32 -23.93 23.46 -7.29
CA ARG A 32 -24.38 23.91 -8.63
C ARG A 32 -23.52 25.02 -9.22
N ILE A 33 -22.21 24.93 -8.99
CA ILE A 33 -21.21 25.90 -9.43
C ILE A 33 -20.29 25.23 -10.46
N HIS A 34 -19.88 25.96 -11.49
CA HIS A 34 -18.84 25.46 -12.41
C HIS A 34 -17.52 25.23 -11.66
N PHE A 35 -16.90 24.07 -11.89
CA PHE A 35 -15.62 23.69 -11.28
C PHE A 35 -14.48 24.67 -11.59
N THR A 36 -14.57 25.44 -12.68
CA THR A 36 -13.59 26.49 -13.03
C THR A 36 -13.80 27.81 -12.29
N ARG A 37 -14.86 27.98 -11.49
CA ARG A 37 -15.16 29.24 -10.79
C ARG A 37 -14.07 29.64 -9.80
N ARG A 38 -13.40 28.66 -9.17
CA ARG A 38 -12.33 28.90 -8.19
C ARG A 38 -11.11 28.01 -8.49
N PRO A 39 -10.32 28.35 -9.52
CA PRO A 39 -9.24 27.48 -10.00
C PRO A 39 -8.12 27.31 -8.97
N TRP A 40 -7.83 28.33 -8.16
CA TRP A 40 -6.84 28.24 -7.08
C TRP A 40 -7.24 27.25 -5.98
N HIS A 41 -8.53 27.14 -5.68
CA HIS A 41 -9.01 26.13 -4.73
C HIS A 41 -8.92 24.73 -5.30
N LEU A 42 -9.17 24.56 -6.61
CA LEU A 42 -8.97 23.28 -7.27
C LEU A 42 -7.50 22.84 -7.21
N ILE A 43 -6.57 23.72 -7.58
CA ILE A 43 -5.13 23.42 -7.52
C ILE A 43 -4.71 23.11 -6.08
N ALA A 44 -5.13 23.92 -5.11
CA ALA A 44 -4.80 23.70 -3.70
C ALA A 44 -5.32 22.34 -3.21
N THR A 45 -6.56 21.96 -3.55
CA THR A 45 -7.12 20.66 -3.15
C THR A 45 -6.39 19.49 -3.81
N MET A 46 -6.05 19.59 -5.10
CA MET A 46 -5.27 18.56 -5.79
C MET A 46 -3.86 18.38 -5.23
N LEU A 47 -3.20 19.49 -4.86
CA LEU A 47 -1.88 19.46 -4.23
C LEU A 47 -1.94 18.84 -2.83
N THR A 48 -2.90 19.26 -2.00
CA THR A 48 -3.00 18.76 -0.62
C THR A 48 -3.34 17.27 -0.60
N THR A 49 -4.29 16.79 -1.41
CA THR A 49 -4.55 15.35 -1.49
C THR A 49 -3.40 14.58 -2.12
N GLY A 50 -2.71 15.14 -3.12
CA GLY A 50 -1.50 14.54 -3.69
C GLY A 50 -0.42 14.31 -2.65
N VAL A 51 -0.07 15.34 -1.86
CA VAL A 51 0.95 15.25 -0.80
C VAL A 51 0.50 14.30 0.32
N LEU A 52 -0.75 14.37 0.76
CA LEU A 52 -1.29 13.47 1.79
C LEU A 52 -1.22 12.01 1.35
N PHE A 53 -1.60 11.72 0.11
CA PHE A 53 -1.57 10.37 -0.42
C PHE A 53 -0.13 9.85 -0.57
N GLN A 54 0.79 10.70 -1.01
CA GLN A 54 2.21 10.35 -1.08
C GLN A 54 2.80 10.06 0.31
N ALA A 55 2.49 10.89 1.31
CA ALA A 55 2.93 10.66 2.69
C ALA A 55 2.33 9.37 3.27
N TYR A 56 1.03 9.14 3.03
CA TYR A 56 0.35 7.91 3.45
C TYR A 56 0.99 6.67 2.83
N HIS A 57 1.28 6.69 1.52
CA HIS A 57 1.92 5.58 0.82
C HIS A 57 3.29 5.26 1.42
N GLY A 58 4.13 6.26 1.67
CA GLY A 58 5.45 6.05 2.27
C GLY A 58 5.38 5.49 3.69
N ILE A 59 4.42 5.93 4.51
CA ILE A 59 4.21 5.37 5.86
C ILE A 59 3.71 3.92 5.77
N HIS A 60 2.76 3.66 4.86
CA HIS A 60 2.21 2.33 4.66
C HIS A 60 3.29 1.34 4.23
N GLU A 61 4.12 1.69 3.25
CA GLU A 61 5.27 0.89 2.80
C GLU A 61 6.23 0.57 3.95
N ALA A 62 6.61 1.59 4.73
CA ALA A 62 7.52 1.41 5.86
C ALA A 62 6.96 0.44 6.93
N LEU A 63 5.66 0.53 7.22
CA LEU A 63 5.00 -0.38 8.17
C LEU A 63 4.89 -1.80 7.62
N THR A 64 4.51 -1.94 6.34
CA THR A 64 4.44 -3.27 5.70
C THR A 64 5.80 -3.95 5.63
N ASP A 65 6.86 -3.20 5.34
CA ASP A 65 8.23 -3.73 5.31
C ASP A 65 8.71 -4.18 6.68
N ASP A 66 8.39 -3.45 7.75
CA ASP A 66 8.73 -3.85 9.12
C ASP A 66 7.97 -5.12 9.53
N LEU A 67 6.68 -5.23 9.19
CA LEU A 67 5.88 -6.42 9.42
C LEU A 67 6.43 -7.64 8.66
N ILE A 68 6.75 -7.48 7.38
CA ILE A 68 7.35 -8.54 6.55
C ILE A 68 8.70 -8.95 7.13
N ARG A 69 9.54 -7.99 7.55
CA ARG A 69 10.83 -8.24 8.17
C ARG A 69 10.70 -9.04 9.47
N LYS A 70 9.81 -8.60 10.38
CA LYS A 70 9.53 -9.31 11.63
C LYS A 70 9.01 -10.72 11.39
N ARG A 71 8.12 -10.90 10.39
CA ARG A 71 7.61 -12.22 9.98
C ARG A 71 8.73 -13.13 9.46
N LYS A 72 9.62 -12.62 8.60
CA LYS A 72 10.78 -13.38 8.09
C LYS A 72 11.70 -13.83 9.23
N ILE A 73 12.00 -12.95 10.19
CA ILE A 73 12.82 -13.29 11.35
C ILE A 73 12.14 -14.35 12.22
N TYR A 74 10.83 -14.23 12.46
CA TYR A 74 10.07 -15.22 13.23
C TYR A 74 10.12 -16.61 12.57
N VAL A 75 9.87 -16.69 11.26
CA VAL A 75 9.91 -17.96 10.49
C VAL A 75 11.32 -18.56 10.54
N GLN A 76 12.36 -17.75 10.36
CA GLN A 76 13.75 -18.22 10.43
C GLN A 76 14.11 -18.76 11.82
N ARG A 77 13.74 -18.06 12.90
CA ARG A 77 13.96 -18.53 14.29
C ARG A 77 13.18 -19.81 14.58
N ARG A 78 11.95 -19.92 14.07
CA ARG A 78 11.13 -21.13 14.19
C ARG A 78 11.80 -22.30 13.46
N ARG A 79 12.23 -22.11 12.20
CA ARG A 79 12.93 -23.15 11.42
C ARG A 79 14.19 -23.68 12.13
N LYS A 80 15.01 -22.80 12.71
CA LYS A 80 16.20 -23.20 13.51
C LYS A 80 15.84 -24.03 14.74
N ARG A 81 14.68 -23.81 15.36
CA ARG A 81 14.19 -24.65 16.49
C ARG A 81 13.72 -26.03 16.04
N TYR A 82 13.20 -26.16 14.82
CA TYR A 82 12.85 -27.46 14.25
C TYR A 82 14.07 -28.24 13.76
N GLU A 83 15.06 -27.58 13.15
CA GLU A 83 16.32 -28.23 12.76
C GLU A 83 17.12 -28.76 13.96
N ASN A 84 17.05 -28.10 15.12
CA ASN A 84 17.72 -28.56 16.34
C ASN A 84 16.93 -29.59 17.17
N ASN A 85 15.64 -29.82 16.88
CA ASN A 85 14.81 -30.81 17.57
C ASN A 85 14.36 -31.87 16.55
N GLU A 86 15.19 -32.88 16.34
CA GLU A 86 14.80 -34.10 15.63
C GLU A 86 13.66 -34.81 16.38
N THR A 87 12.43 -34.69 15.87
CA THR A 87 11.39 -35.71 16.04
C THR A 87 10.51 -35.77 14.78
N PRO A 88 10.42 -36.92 14.10
CA PRO A 88 9.81 -37.03 12.75
C PRO A 88 8.28 -37.01 12.73
N GLU A 89 7.59 -36.97 13.88
CA GLU A 89 6.13 -37.16 13.94
C GLU A 89 5.30 -35.90 13.61
N ARG A 90 5.86 -34.68 13.72
CA ARG A 90 5.12 -33.42 13.45
C ARG A 90 5.16 -32.92 12.00
N ILE A 91 5.93 -33.56 11.12
CA ILE A 91 6.14 -33.11 9.73
C ILE A 91 4.87 -33.27 8.88
N ASN A 92 3.97 -34.19 9.25
CA ASN A 92 2.75 -34.45 8.49
C ASN A 92 1.61 -33.46 8.78
N GLU A 93 1.50 -32.91 10.00
CA GLU A 93 0.48 -31.91 10.33
C GLU A 93 0.75 -30.56 9.65
N ASP A 94 2.02 -30.19 9.48
CA ASP A 94 2.40 -28.92 8.88
C ASP A 94 2.21 -28.91 7.35
N LYS A 95 2.31 -30.05 6.64
CA LYS A 95 2.06 -30.12 5.18
C LYS A 95 0.63 -29.75 4.80
N ASP A 96 -0.34 -30.11 5.63
CA ASP A 96 -1.74 -29.78 5.40
C ASP A 96 -2.03 -28.29 5.69
N LEU A 97 -1.28 -27.69 6.62
CA LEU A 97 -1.34 -26.25 6.90
C LEU A 97 -0.74 -25.41 5.76
N TYR A 98 0.32 -25.88 5.10
CA TYR A 98 0.88 -25.19 3.92
C TYR A 98 -0.10 -25.18 2.74
N LYS A 99 -0.87 -26.27 2.55
CA LYS A 99 -1.88 -26.37 1.48
C LYS A 99 -3.07 -25.44 1.66
N SER A 100 -3.47 -25.14 2.91
CA SER A 100 -4.57 -24.20 3.17
C SER A 100 -4.14 -22.75 2.98
N ILE A 101 -2.92 -22.41 3.39
CA ILE A 101 -2.37 -21.06 3.26
C ILE A 101 -2.09 -20.68 1.79
N GLU A 102 -1.64 -21.63 0.97
CA GLU A 102 -1.41 -21.39 -0.47
C GLU A 102 -2.73 -21.18 -1.23
N LYS A 103 -3.82 -21.79 -0.76
CA LYS A 103 -5.17 -21.63 -1.32
C LYS A 103 -5.77 -20.26 -1.00
N ASP A 104 -5.53 -19.73 0.19
CA ASP A 104 -5.94 -18.39 0.60
C ASP A 104 -5.10 -17.27 -0.04
N LEU A 105 -3.91 -17.60 -0.59
CA LEU A 105 -3.05 -16.66 -1.30
C LEU A 105 -3.38 -16.55 -2.81
N ALA A 106 -4.20 -17.46 -3.35
CA ALA A 106 -4.49 -17.58 -4.78
C ALA A 106 -5.91 -17.10 -5.17
N GLN A 107 -6.66 -16.55 -4.22
CA GLN A 107 -7.90 -15.78 -4.45
C GLN A 107 -7.62 -14.28 -4.37
#